data_AF-A0A6B0GMN6-F1
#
_entry.id   AF-A0A6B0GMN6-F1
#
_cell.length_a   1.000
_cell.length_b   1.000
_cell.length_c   1.000
_cell.angle_alpha   90.00
_cell.angle_beta   90.00
_cell.angle_gamma   90.00
#
_symmetry.space_group_name_H-M   'P 1'
#
loop_
_entity.id
_entity.type
_entity.pdbx_description
1 polymer ?
#
loop_
_entity_poly.entity_id
_entity_poly.type
_entity_poly.pdbx_seq_one_letter_code
_entity_poly.pdbx_strand_id
1 'polypeptide(L)'
;MMDHQLETTCERCGTRHRVLESMPNRPFAPEDVERLDRSCAFVGAVGATRPADVTASEEAATTTNTLVVSTTRATRLLRRAEDFGWVVDREREHDDGEQPATVGLHVFVEATPESRLTSATARTVLGLGGQ
;
A
#
# COMPACT_ATOMS: atom_id res chain seq x y z
N MET A 1 15.05 -27.73 -4.55
CA MET A 1 15.22 -26.42 -3.89
C MET A 1 15.45 -25.42 -5.01
N MET A 2 14.39 -24.77 -5.50
CA MET A 2 14.53 -23.75 -6.53
C MET A 2 13.58 -22.60 -6.19
N ASP A 3 14.13 -21.63 -5.45
CA ASP A 3 13.59 -20.28 -5.26
C ASP A 3 13.73 -19.57 -6.63
N HIS A 4 12.70 -19.62 -7.47
CA HIS A 4 12.68 -18.88 -8.73
C HIS A 4 12.27 -17.44 -8.43
N GLN A 5 13.21 -16.66 -7.87
CA GLN A 5 13.05 -15.21 -7.87
C GLN A 5 13.19 -14.73 -9.32
N LEU A 6 12.06 -14.52 -9.99
CA LEU A 6 12.02 -13.71 -11.20
C LEU A 6 12.31 -12.25 -10.81
N GLU A 7 13.57 -11.94 -10.54
CA GLU A 7 14.12 -10.58 -10.39
C GLU A 7 14.27 -9.91 -11.77
N THR A 8 13.26 -10.04 -12.63
CA THR A 8 13.26 -9.38 -13.94
C THR A 8 13.00 -7.90 -13.75
N THR A 9 13.97 -7.08 -14.17
CA THR A 9 13.81 -5.62 -14.27
C THR A 9 12.58 -5.32 -15.13
N CYS A 10 11.64 -4.54 -14.60
CA CYS A 10 10.44 -4.17 -15.33
C CYS A 10 10.82 -3.31 -16.53
N GLU A 11 10.54 -3.80 -17.74
CA GLU A 11 10.83 -3.12 -19.01
C GLU A 11 10.10 -1.78 -19.19
N ARG A 12 9.05 -1.52 -18.40
CA ARG A 12 8.29 -0.26 -18.46
C ARG A 12 8.86 0.85 -17.60
N CYS A 13 9.46 0.53 -16.45
CA CYS A 13 9.95 1.54 -15.50
C CYS A 13 11.45 1.41 -15.17
N GLY A 14 12.12 0.35 -15.63
CA GLY A 14 13.53 0.09 -15.37
C GLY A 14 13.84 -0.38 -13.93
N THR A 15 12.82 -0.58 -13.09
CA THR A 15 12.98 -0.99 -11.69
C THR A 15 12.85 -2.51 -11.54
N ARG A 16 13.67 -3.11 -10.67
CA ARG A 16 13.51 -4.51 -10.25
C ARG A 16 12.34 -4.62 -9.28
N HIS A 17 11.19 -5.04 -9.79
CA HIS A 17 10.01 -5.30 -8.98
C HIS A 17 10.08 -6.71 -8.39
N ARG A 18 9.86 -6.84 -7.09
CA ARG A 18 9.66 -8.14 -6.45
C ARG A 18 8.18 -8.50 -6.48
N VAL A 19 7.81 -9.54 -7.23
CA VAL A 19 6.44 -10.09 -7.24
C VAL A 19 6.16 -10.80 -5.92
N LEU A 20 4.98 -10.57 -5.36
CA LEU A 20 4.52 -11.19 -4.12
C LEU A 20 3.51 -12.30 -4.45
N GLU A 21 4.02 -13.51 -4.66
CA GLU A 21 3.19 -14.69 -4.99
C GLU A 21 2.21 -15.09 -3.86
N SER A 22 2.51 -14.70 -2.62
CA SER A 22 1.65 -14.93 -1.47
C SER A 22 0.40 -14.04 -1.45
N MET A 23 0.31 -13.04 -2.33
CA MET A 23 -0.84 -12.15 -2.42
C MET A 23 -1.79 -12.58 -3.53
N PRO A 24 -3.11 -12.41 -3.33
CA PRO A 24 -4.09 -12.78 -4.35
C PRO A 24 -3.92 -11.89 -5.57
N ASN A 25 -3.98 -12.46 -6.78
CA ASN A 25 -3.90 -11.71 -8.04
C ASN A 25 -5.23 -10.96 -8.36
N ARG A 26 -5.74 -10.20 -7.39
CA ARG A 26 -6.90 -9.33 -7.49
C ARG A 26 -6.70 -8.08 -6.64
N PRO A 27 -7.42 -6.98 -6.92
CA PRO A 27 -7.49 -5.82 -6.02
C PRO A 27 -7.96 -6.23 -4.62
N PHE A 28 -7.46 -5.55 -3.59
CA PHE A 28 -7.87 -5.83 -2.21
C PHE A 28 -9.20 -5.13 -1.89
N ALA A 29 -10.13 -5.88 -1.30
CA ALA A 29 -11.34 -5.33 -0.69
C ALA A 29 -11.03 -4.82 0.73
N PRO A 30 -11.88 -3.95 1.31
CA PRO A 30 -11.62 -3.37 2.64
C PRO A 30 -11.42 -4.44 3.72
N GLU A 31 -12.23 -5.51 3.70
CA GLU A 31 -12.12 -6.64 4.63
C GLU A 31 -10.77 -7.38 4.54
N ASP A 32 -10.20 -7.46 3.33
CA ASP A 32 -8.89 -8.09 3.12
C ASP A 32 -7.76 -7.21 3.68
N VAL A 33 -7.91 -5.88 3.57
CA VAL A 33 -6.97 -4.90 4.14
C VAL A 33 -7.03 -4.95 5.67
N GLU A 34 -8.23 -4.97 6.26
CA GLU A 34 -8.41 -5.08 7.71
C GLU A 34 -7.82 -6.39 8.26
N ARG A 35 -7.94 -7.49 7.51
CA ARG A 35 -7.34 -8.77 7.91
C ARG A 35 -5.81 -8.73 7.86
N LEU A 36 -5.23 -8.05 6.87
CA LEU A 36 -3.78 -7.84 6.79
C LEU A 36 -3.29 -6.93 7.91
N ASP A 37 -4.04 -5.88 8.24
CA ASP A 37 -3.70 -4.94 9.31
C ASP A 37 -3.55 -5.65 10.67
N ARG A 38 -4.44 -6.61 10.98
CA ARG A 38 -4.34 -7.43 12.20
C ARG A 38 -3.07 -8.28 12.30
N SER A 39 -2.38 -8.51 11.18
CA SER A 39 -1.19 -9.37 11.11
C SER A 39 0.11 -8.58 10.92
N CYS A 40 0.00 -7.26 10.74
CA CYS A 40 1.12 -6.37 10.47
C CYS A 40 1.16 -5.24 11.51
N ALA A 41 2.23 -4.47 11.53
CA ALA A 41 2.29 -3.32 12.42
C ALA A 41 1.44 -2.15 11.91
N PHE A 42 1.26 -2.07 10.58
CA PHE A 42 0.35 -1.13 9.93
C PHE A 42 0.05 -1.59 8.49
N VAL A 43 -1.21 -1.46 8.05
CA VAL A 43 -1.59 -1.59 6.65
C VAL A 43 -2.51 -0.45 6.22
N GLY A 44 -2.18 0.22 5.11
CA GLY A 44 -2.97 1.32 4.56
C GLY A 44 -3.35 1.11 3.10
N ALA A 45 -4.63 1.27 2.76
CA ALA A 45 -5.11 1.23 1.38
C ALA A 45 -5.06 2.62 0.73
N VAL A 46 -4.24 2.76 -0.31
CA VAL A 46 -4.04 4.05 -1.00
C VAL A 46 -4.95 4.14 -2.22
N GLY A 47 -5.73 5.21 -2.30
CA GLY A 47 -6.48 5.54 -3.51
C GLY A 47 -7.58 4.54 -3.86
N ALA A 48 -8.30 4.02 -2.85
CA ALA A 48 -9.40 3.09 -3.07
C ALA A 48 -10.40 3.64 -4.12
N THR A 49 -10.77 2.80 -5.09
CA THR A 49 -11.64 3.15 -6.23
C THR A 49 -12.82 2.19 -6.30
N ARG A 50 -13.98 2.73 -6.68
CA ARG A 50 -15.14 1.92 -7.05
C ARG A 50 -14.86 1.25 -8.40
N PRO A 51 -15.11 -0.06 -8.57
CA PRO A 51 -14.99 -0.71 -9.87
C PRO A 51 -15.87 -0.02 -10.91
N ALA A 52 -15.33 0.21 -12.12
CA ALA A 52 -15.95 1.03 -13.16
C ALA A 52 -17.26 0.44 -13.74
N ASP A 53 -17.46 -0.87 -13.59
CA ASP A 53 -18.59 -1.62 -14.18
C ASP A 53 -19.84 -1.68 -13.27
N VAL A 54 -19.81 -1.05 -12.08
CA VAL A 54 -20.94 -1.16 -11.15
C VAL A 54 -21.90 0.01 -11.34
N THR A 55 -23.06 -0.30 -11.93
CA THR A 55 -24.21 0.61 -12.00
C THR A 55 -24.64 1.01 -10.58
N ALA A 56 -25.12 2.25 -10.43
CA ALA A 56 -25.24 2.99 -9.17
C ALA A 56 -26.11 2.37 -8.04
N SER A 57 -26.61 1.14 -8.20
CA SER A 57 -27.54 0.48 -7.26
C SER A 57 -26.93 -0.66 -6.43
N GLU A 58 -25.71 -1.13 -6.73
CA GLU A 58 -25.00 -2.07 -5.85
C GLU A 58 -23.96 -1.30 -5.05
N GLU A 59 -23.92 -1.50 -3.73
CA GLU A 59 -22.85 -1.05 -2.82
C GLU A 59 -21.53 -1.69 -3.28
N ALA A 60 -20.95 -1.15 -4.35
CA ALA A 60 -19.74 -1.69 -4.93
C ALA A 60 -18.63 -1.51 -3.89
N ALA A 61 -18.14 -2.62 -3.36
CA ALA A 61 -17.02 -2.60 -2.43
C ALA A 61 -15.86 -1.82 -3.06
N THR A 62 -15.45 -0.74 -2.41
CA THR A 62 -14.30 0.05 -2.84
C THR A 62 -13.07 -0.84 -2.77
N THR A 63 -12.38 -1.05 -3.89
CA THR A 63 -11.17 -1.89 -3.93
C THR A 63 -9.93 -1.03 -4.09
N THR A 64 -8.78 -1.55 -3.67
CA THR A 64 -7.49 -0.89 -3.83
C THR A 64 -6.50 -1.69 -4.66
N ASN A 65 -5.75 -0.98 -5.50
CA ASN A 65 -4.60 -1.50 -6.25
C ASN A 65 -3.26 -1.02 -5.67
N THR A 66 -3.30 -0.28 -4.55
CA THR A 66 -2.10 0.22 -3.87
C THR A 66 -2.25 0.01 -2.37
N LEU A 67 -1.24 -0.58 -1.75
CA LEU A 67 -1.20 -0.84 -0.31
C LEU A 67 0.14 -0.35 0.26
N VAL A 68 0.12 0.17 1.47
CA VAL A 68 1.31 0.32 2.29
C VAL A 68 1.25 -0.74 3.37
N VAL A 69 2.28 -1.56 3.48
CA VAL A 69 2.39 -2.62 4.48
C VAL A 69 3.66 -2.41 5.28
N SER A 70 3.52 -2.22 6.59
CA SER A 70 4.63 -2.06 7.51
C SER A 70 4.75 -3.26 8.44
N THR A 71 5.95 -3.82 8.48
CA THR A 71 6.35 -4.92 9.35
C THR A 71 7.44 -4.45 10.30
N THR A 72 7.85 -5.29 11.26
CA THR A 72 8.92 -4.93 12.20
C THR A 72 10.23 -4.51 11.51
N ARG A 73 10.52 -5.04 10.31
CA ARG A 73 11.80 -4.82 9.62
C ARG A 73 11.75 -3.77 8.51
N ALA A 74 10.60 -3.59 7.89
CA ALA A 74 10.49 -2.73 6.72
C ALA A 74 9.04 -2.32 6.45
N THR A 75 8.90 -1.17 5.78
CA THR A 75 7.68 -0.67 5.17
C THR A 75 7.78 -0.80 3.65
N ARG A 76 6.72 -1.35 3.05
CA ARG A 76 6.63 -1.57 1.61
C ARG A 76 5.41 -0.87 1.03
N LEU A 77 5.62 -0.12 -0.05
CA LEU A 77 4.55 0.30 -0.93
C LEU A 77 4.36 -0.79 -1.99
N LEU A 78 3.18 -1.39 -1.99
CA LEU A 78 2.78 -2.44 -2.92
C LEU A 78 1.84 -1.86 -3.97
N ARG A 79 2.07 -2.20 -5.23
CA ARG A 79 1.16 -1.86 -6.33
C ARG A 79 0.77 -3.13 -7.08
N ARG A 80 -0.48 -3.20 -7.51
CA ARG A 80 -0.94 -4.27 -8.39
C ARG A 80 -0.60 -3.93 -9.84
N ALA A 81 0.15 -4.81 -10.49
CA ALA A 81 0.30 -4.86 -11.94
C ALA A 81 -0.66 -5.92 -12.49
N GLU A 82 -1.49 -5.57 -13.47
CA GLU A 82 -2.59 -6.44 -13.92
C GLU A 82 -2.13 -7.80 -14.42
N ASP A 83 -0.99 -7.86 -15.11
CA ASP A 83 -0.42 -9.08 -15.67
C ASP A 83 0.45 -9.89 -14.70
N PHE A 84 0.94 -9.27 -13.62
CA PHE A 84 1.98 -9.86 -12.74
C PHE A 84 1.54 -10.01 -11.28
N GLY A 85 0.39 -9.45 -10.91
CA GLY A 85 -0.10 -9.43 -9.53
C GLY A 85 0.52 -8.31 -8.70
N TRP A 86 0.68 -8.54 -7.40
CA TRP A 86 1.21 -7.52 -6.48
C TRP A 86 2.72 -7.46 -6.54
N VAL A 87 3.24 -6.26 -6.70
CA VAL A 87 4.68 -5.99 -6.74
C VAL A 87 5.07 -5.00 -5.65
N VAL A 88 6.28 -5.16 -5.12
CA VAL A 88 6.91 -4.13 -4.28
C VAL A 88 7.36 -2.98 -5.18
N ASP A 89 6.72 -1.83 -5.03
CA ASP A 89 7.04 -0.61 -5.75
C ASP A 89 8.19 0.15 -5.08
N ARG A 90 8.10 0.28 -3.76
CA ARG A 90 9.15 0.86 -2.91
C ARG A 90 9.25 0.06 -1.63
N GLU A 91 10.46 -0.07 -1.13
CA GLU A 91 10.76 -0.63 0.18
C GLU A 91 11.61 0.37 0.94
N ARG A 92 11.29 0.53 2.22
CA ARG A 92 12.08 1.27 3.20
C ARG A 92 12.33 0.33 4.37
N GLU A 93 13.59 -0.03 4.58
CA GLU A 93 14.00 -0.73 5.79
C GLU A 93 13.89 0.19 7.01
N HIS A 94 13.61 -0.38 8.17
CA HIS A 94 13.55 0.35 9.43
C HIS A 94 14.89 0.33 10.13
N ASP A 95 15.32 1.50 10.63
CA ASP A 95 16.46 1.57 11.53
C ASP A 95 16.10 1.03 12.94
N ASP A 96 17.13 0.65 13.70
CA ASP A 96 16.97 0.23 15.09
C ASP A 96 16.30 1.33 15.93
N GLY A 97 15.15 1.00 16.53
CA GLY A 97 14.37 1.92 17.36
C GLY A 97 13.24 2.66 16.62
N GLU A 98 13.15 2.55 15.29
CA GLU A 98 11.97 3.07 14.57
C GLU A 98 10.72 2.27 14.90
N GLN A 99 9.60 2.99 15.11
CA GLN A 99 8.30 2.35 15.29
C GLN A 99 7.68 2.02 13.93
N PRO A 100 7.46 0.74 13.59
CA PRO A 100 6.98 0.35 12.28
C PRO A 100 5.68 1.03 11.85
N ALA A 101 4.74 1.21 12.78
CA ALA A 101 3.47 1.86 12.50
C ALA A 101 3.65 3.33 12.08
N THR A 102 4.59 4.04 12.72
CA THR A 102 4.92 5.44 12.40
C THR A 102 5.54 5.56 11.01
N VAL A 103 6.49 4.67 10.69
CA VAL A 103 7.10 4.63 9.34
C VAL A 103 6.05 4.30 8.28
N GLY A 104 5.20 3.30 8.57
CA GLY A 104 4.08 2.91 7.72
C GLY A 104 3.13 4.06 7.43
N LEU A 105 2.76 4.82 8.46
CA LEU A 105 1.89 5.97 8.33
C LEU A 105 2.55 7.08 7.49
N HIS A 106 3.84 7.36 7.68
CA HIS A 106 4.55 8.36 6.90
C HIS A 106 4.52 8.01 5.41
N VAL A 107 4.90 6.78 5.07
CA VAL A 107 4.88 6.29 3.68
C VAL A 107 3.46 6.29 3.11
N PHE A 108 2.45 5.97 3.92
CA PHE A 108 1.04 6.04 3.51
C PHE A 108 0.58 7.45 3.17
N VAL A 109 0.95 8.44 3.98
CA VAL A 109 0.65 9.85 3.71
C VAL A 109 1.37 10.31 2.45
N GLU A 110 2.65 9.99 2.28
CA GLU A 110 3.42 10.32 1.07
C GLU A 110 2.86 9.67 -0.20
N ALA A 111 2.37 8.45 -0.10
CA ALA A 111 1.77 7.72 -1.22
C ALA A 111 0.35 8.19 -1.55
N THR A 112 -0.33 8.89 -0.63
CA THR A 112 -1.68 9.40 -0.83
C THR A 112 -1.62 10.78 -1.49
N PRO A 113 -2.08 10.94 -2.74
CA PRO A 113 -2.03 12.24 -3.42
C PRO A 113 -2.88 13.28 -2.67
N GLU A 114 -2.34 14.49 -2.52
CA GLU A 114 -2.93 15.59 -1.72
C GLU A 114 -4.37 15.93 -2.07
N SER A 115 -4.79 15.71 -3.32
CA SER A 115 -6.17 15.90 -3.78
C SER A 115 -7.21 14.98 -3.12
N ARG A 116 -6.78 14.00 -2.29
CA ARG A 116 -7.66 13.11 -1.52
C ARG A 116 -7.51 13.22 0.00
N LEU A 117 -6.65 14.11 0.50
CA LEU A 117 -6.61 14.44 1.93
C LEU A 117 -7.71 15.46 2.22
N THR A 118 -8.85 15.00 2.77
CA THR A 118 -9.84 15.95 3.30
C THR A 118 -9.22 16.71 4.47
N SER A 119 -9.56 17.99 4.64
CA SER A 119 -8.93 18.93 5.59
C SER A 119 -8.92 18.47 7.06
N ALA A 120 -9.62 17.39 7.41
CA ALA A 120 -9.63 16.80 8.75
C ALA A 120 -8.34 16.02 9.07
N THR A 121 -7.70 15.36 8.09
CA THR A 121 -6.51 14.53 8.33
C THR A 121 -5.21 15.35 8.33
N ALA A 122 -5.20 16.51 7.64
CA ALA A 122 -4.02 17.37 7.53
C ALA A 122 -3.64 18.08 8.85
N ARG A 123 -4.60 18.32 9.75
CA ARG A 123 -4.36 19.07 11.00
C ARG A 123 -3.66 18.27 12.10
N THR A 124 -3.56 16.94 11.97
CA THR A 124 -2.86 16.11 12.96
C THR A 124 -1.41 15.83 12.58
N VAL A 125 -1.05 15.93 11.29
CA VAL A 125 0.30 15.61 10.81
C VAL A 125 1.23 16.84 10.82
N LEU A 126 0.69 18.03 10.59
CA LEU A 126 1.43 19.29 10.68
C LEU A 126 1.24 19.94 12.03
N GLY A 127 1.75 19.29 13.09
CA GLY A 127 2.08 19.97 14.34
C GLY A 127 3.19 21.00 14.12
N LEU A 128 2.95 21.99 13.27
CA LEU A 128 3.72 23.21 13.17
C LEU A 128 3.04 24.22 14.07
N GLY A 129 3.81 24.62 15.09
CA GLY A 129 3.39 25.50 16.16
C GLY A 129 2.65 26.73 15.66
N GLY A 130 1.67 27.11 16.47
CA GLY A 130 0.89 28.31 16.29
C GLY A 130 0.47 28.84 17.64
N GLN A 131 1.43 29.55 18.26
CA GLN A 131 1.32 30.65 19.25
C GLN A 131 0.79 30.33 20.66
#